data_AF-A0A3M1AMZ4-F1
#
_entry.id   AF-A0A3M1AMZ4-F1
#
_cell.length_a   1.000
_cell.length_b   1.000
_cell.length_c   1.000
_cell.angle_alpha   90.00
_cell.angle_beta   90.00
_cell.angle_gamma   90.00
#
_symmetry.space_group_name_H-M   'P 1'
#
loop_
_entity.id
_entity.type
_entity.pdbx_description
1 polymer ?
#
loop_
_entity_poly.entity_id
_entity_poly.type
_entity_poly.pdbx_seq_one_letter_code
_entity_poly.pdbx_strand_id
1 'polypeptide(L)'
;MQQRIFGCTWFTVLAFPLLLLGLTAQAAADTLIEDFEEAFPAWESGWFGTNTNAMNYYGQGQGRGNNPDGLWIDDGDGVRGNDVVEIVFSDDLAPTIVSFNIDIATYIDGMTLQVFDAEGQKVLEEGVVRTNGAYSDPGVYDHHGISEIAGLSKFVFVTTGPQIEGNTSIDNVKVETCGGPNADGDNLPDACDNCPNDPNDDQSDQDLDGLGDACDCAPQDNTEPGEDGTCISCGIPVPATVTGRDAPRGGGVVLSLSLLFGTLLLIRRRR
;
A
#
# COMPACT_ATOMS: atom_id res chain seq x y z
N MET A 1 62.38 58.48 25.51
CA MET A 1 62.04 58.16 24.10
C MET A 1 61.72 56.67 24.04
N GLN A 2 60.50 56.33 23.61
CA GLN A 2 59.97 55.01 23.19
C GLN A 2 60.02 53.82 24.18
N GLN A 3 58.91 53.48 24.87
CA GLN A 3 57.73 52.67 24.49
C GLN A 3 57.99 51.15 24.29
N ARG A 4 57.37 50.36 25.18
CA ARG A 4 57.26 48.89 25.16
C ARG A 4 56.21 48.43 24.14
N ILE A 5 56.47 47.34 23.41
CA ILE A 5 55.44 46.62 22.65
C ILE A 5 55.66 45.09 22.80
N PHE A 6 54.63 44.42 23.32
CA PHE A 6 54.37 42.97 23.27
C PHE A 6 53.65 42.64 21.95
N GLY A 7 53.85 41.43 21.40
CA GLY A 7 52.97 40.89 20.34
C GLY A 7 53.54 39.60 19.73
N CYS A 8 53.10 38.43 20.22
CA CYS A 8 52.10 37.54 19.61
C CYS A 8 52.51 36.98 18.24
N THR A 9 53.13 35.78 18.28
CA THR A 9 53.23 34.86 17.15
C THR A 9 51.86 34.27 16.82
N TRP A 10 51.30 34.62 15.66
CA TRP A 10 50.09 34.00 15.14
C TRP A 10 50.47 32.74 14.36
N PHE A 11 50.14 31.56 14.92
CA PHE A 11 50.07 30.31 14.16
C PHE A 11 48.66 30.23 13.56
N THR A 12 48.50 30.51 12.26
CA THR A 12 47.27 30.21 11.54
C THR A 12 47.20 28.72 11.27
N VAL A 13 46.46 27.98 12.10
CA VAL A 13 46.02 26.63 11.79
C VAL A 13 44.87 26.73 10.78
N LEU A 14 45.13 26.38 9.53
CA LEU A 14 44.10 26.18 8.51
C LEU A 14 43.28 24.94 8.89
N ALA A 15 42.17 25.15 9.59
CA ALA A 15 41.15 24.12 9.77
C ALA A 15 40.38 23.98 8.44
N PHE A 16 40.71 22.94 7.67
CA PHE A 16 39.84 22.50 6.58
C PHE A 16 38.56 21.94 7.22
N PRO A 17 37.36 22.46 6.92
CA PRO A 17 36.14 21.80 7.33
C PRO A 17 36.07 20.47 6.57
N LEU A 18 36.25 19.37 7.29
CA LEU A 18 35.89 18.05 6.79
C LEU A 18 34.37 18.07 6.63
N LEU A 19 33.90 18.30 5.41
CA LEU A 19 32.49 18.13 5.06
C LEU A 19 32.22 16.62 5.15
N LEU A 20 31.76 16.15 6.31
CA LEU A 20 31.13 14.84 6.39
C LEU A 20 29.84 14.93 5.56
N LEU A 21 29.92 14.49 4.32
CA LEU A 21 28.75 14.03 3.58
C LEU A 21 28.19 12.85 4.38
N GLY A 22 27.21 13.11 5.24
CA GLY A 22 26.36 12.08 5.77
C GLY A 22 25.67 11.42 4.60
N LEU A 23 26.12 10.23 4.23
CA LEU A 23 25.28 9.31 3.46
C LEU A 23 24.10 8.99 4.36
N THR A 24 22.97 9.66 4.13
CA THR A 24 21.68 9.14 4.60
C THR A 24 21.53 7.81 3.90
N ALA A 25 21.67 6.70 4.64
CA ALA A 25 21.22 5.42 4.16
C ALA A 25 19.71 5.56 3.96
N GLN A 26 19.28 5.70 2.71
CA GLN A 26 17.87 5.53 2.37
C GLN A 26 17.53 4.11 2.80
N ALA A 27 16.71 3.94 3.83
CA ALA A 27 16.15 2.63 4.11
C ALA A 27 15.34 2.23 2.88
N ALA A 28 15.66 1.05 2.36
CA ALA A 28 15.18 0.57 1.09
C ALA A 28 14.05 -0.42 1.35
N ALA A 29 13.13 -0.51 0.38
CA ALA A 29 12.18 -1.59 0.30
C ALA A 29 12.87 -2.95 0.50
N ASP A 30 12.40 -3.74 1.46
CA ASP A 30 12.91 -5.09 1.68
C ASP A 30 12.13 -6.09 0.83
N THR A 31 12.85 -6.99 0.18
CA THR A 31 12.26 -8.14 -0.54
C THR A 31 12.42 -9.37 0.34
N LEU A 32 11.32 -9.98 0.74
CA LEU A 32 11.30 -11.23 1.48
C LEU A 32 10.86 -12.36 0.53
N ILE A 33 11.60 -13.48 0.55
CA ILE A 33 11.34 -14.65 -0.28
C ILE A 33 11.37 -15.88 0.62
N GLU A 34 10.35 -16.72 0.51
CA GLU A 34 10.33 -18.07 1.07
C GLU A 34 10.15 -19.05 -0.10
N ASP A 35 11.20 -19.81 -0.38
CA ASP A 35 11.28 -20.83 -1.45
C ASP A 35 11.12 -22.26 -0.90
N PHE A 36 10.93 -22.43 0.41
CA PHE A 36 10.69 -23.72 1.08
C PHE A 36 11.72 -24.82 0.75
N GLU A 37 12.94 -24.45 0.35
CA GLU A 37 14.04 -25.38 0.05
C GLU A 37 14.73 -25.93 1.31
N GLU A 38 14.47 -25.31 2.47
CA GLU A 38 15.07 -25.73 3.72
C GLU A 38 14.50 -27.05 4.25
N ALA A 39 15.35 -27.85 4.90
CA ALA A 39 14.93 -29.12 5.47
C ALA A 39 13.87 -28.93 6.57
N PHE A 40 12.77 -29.68 6.47
CA PHE A 40 11.67 -29.65 7.44
C PHE A 40 12.16 -29.72 8.90
N PRO A 41 11.69 -28.83 9.82
CA PRO A 41 10.69 -27.76 9.64
C PRO A 41 11.32 -26.35 9.56
N ALA A 42 12.50 -26.20 8.97
CA ALA A 42 13.31 -24.99 9.16
C ALA A 42 12.65 -23.67 8.73
N TRP A 43 11.86 -23.68 7.64
CA TRP A 43 11.10 -22.51 7.17
C TRP A 43 10.14 -21.92 8.23
N GLU A 44 9.65 -22.73 9.18
CA GLU A 44 8.74 -22.26 10.24
C GLU A 44 9.42 -21.21 11.14
N SER A 45 10.75 -21.22 11.20
CA SER A 45 11.55 -20.20 11.90
C SER A 45 11.98 -19.02 11.02
N GLY A 46 11.70 -19.10 9.71
CA GLY A 46 11.92 -18.05 8.73
C GLY A 46 10.88 -16.94 8.80
N TRP A 47 10.99 -15.96 7.90
CA TRP A 47 10.11 -14.79 7.90
C TRP A 47 8.64 -15.20 7.67
N PHE A 48 8.37 -16.13 6.76
CA PHE A 48 7.01 -16.52 6.41
C PHE A 48 6.33 -17.27 7.56
N GLY A 49 7.03 -18.23 8.19
CA GLY A 49 6.49 -18.97 9.34
C GLY A 49 6.33 -18.14 10.61
N THR A 50 7.16 -17.13 10.81
CA THR A 50 7.06 -16.24 11.99
C THR A 50 6.04 -15.11 11.83
N ASN A 51 5.63 -14.81 10.59
CA ASN A 51 4.69 -13.73 10.28
C ASN A 51 3.38 -14.22 9.66
N THR A 52 3.10 -15.53 9.67
CA THR A 52 1.81 -16.07 9.23
C THR A 52 1.31 -17.18 10.13
N ASN A 53 0.05 -17.57 9.97
CA ASN A 53 -0.52 -18.77 10.57
C ASN A 53 -0.25 -20.05 9.75
N ALA A 54 0.51 -19.98 8.66
CA ALA A 54 0.74 -21.13 7.80
C ALA A 54 1.39 -22.28 8.56
N MET A 55 0.93 -23.50 8.30
CA MET A 55 1.50 -24.71 8.85
C MET A 55 1.79 -25.73 7.75
N ASN A 56 2.63 -26.71 8.08
CA ASN A 56 2.79 -27.90 7.27
C ASN A 56 1.60 -28.84 7.48
N TYR A 57 0.82 -29.13 6.43
CA TYR A 57 -0.24 -30.13 6.51
C TYR A 57 0.31 -31.53 6.83
N TYR A 58 1.45 -31.88 6.25
CA TYR A 58 2.11 -33.17 6.49
C TYR A 58 3.29 -33.01 7.43
N GLY A 59 3.37 -33.83 8.48
CA GLY A 59 4.53 -33.84 9.38
C GLY A 59 5.78 -34.47 8.75
N GLN A 60 6.93 -34.24 9.38
CA GLN A 60 8.22 -34.79 8.96
C GLN A 60 8.16 -36.29 8.65
N GLY A 61 8.61 -36.68 7.45
CA GLY A 61 8.63 -38.09 7.04
C GLY A 61 7.26 -38.73 6.82
N GLN A 62 6.17 -37.96 6.83
CA GLN A 62 4.82 -38.46 6.58
C GLN A 62 4.31 -38.03 5.21
N GLY A 63 3.79 -38.97 4.41
CA GLY A 63 3.10 -38.65 3.16
C GLY A 63 3.93 -37.75 2.24
N ARG A 64 3.43 -36.54 2.00
CA ARG A 64 4.08 -35.52 1.15
C ARG A 64 4.90 -34.50 1.96
N GLY A 65 5.11 -34.72 3.26
CA GLY A 65 5.83 -33.81 4.17
C GLY A 65 7.36 -33.83 4.03
N ASN A 66 7.89 -34.67 3.14
CA ASN A 66 9.25 -34.54 2.61
C ASN A 66 9.16 -34.06 1.16
N ASN A 67 8.47 -32.94 0.97
CA ASN A 67 8.31 -32.35 -0.35
C ASN A 67 9.71 -31.91 -0.84
N PRO A 68 10.10 -32.26 -2.08
CA PRO A 68 11.40 -31.85 -2.60
C PRO A 68 11.47 -30.35 -2.90
N ASP A 69 10.32 -29.69 -3.07
CA ASP A 69 10.17 -28.29 -3.47
C ASP A 69 8.75 -27.84 -3.02
N GLY A 70 8.65 -26.77 -2.24
CA GLY A 70 7.38 -26.16 -1.78
C GLY A 70 6.77 -26.69 -0.48
N LEU A 71 5.79 -25.95 0.05
CA LEU A 71 5.02 -26.24 1.27
C LEU A 71 3.60 -26.76 0.96
N TRP A 72 3.27 -27.96 1.43
CA TRP A 72 1.87 -28.42 1.49
C TRP A 72 1.11 -27.72 2.60
N ILE A 73 0.19 -26.85 2.19
CA ILE A 73 -0.38 -25.83 3.07
C ILE A 73 -1.52 -26.34 3.98
N ASP A 74 -1.57 -25.75 5.17
CA ASP A 74 -2.57 -25.87 6.24
C ASP A 74 -2.65 -24.49 6.91
N ASP A 75 -3.85 -24.03 7.30
CA ASP A 75 -4.04 -22.70 7.91
C ASP A 75 -4.03 -22.71 9.45
N GLY A 76 -3.78 -23.87 10.05
CA GLY A 76 -3.64 -24.00 11.49
C GLY A 76 -4.94 -23.84 12.28
N ASP A 77 -6.10 -23.85 11.63
CA ASP A 77 -7.41 -23.75 12.30
C ASP A 77 -7.80 -25.05 13.06
N GLY A 78 -7.07 -26.14 12.83
CA GLY A 78 -7.27 -27.46 13.43
C GLY A 78 -8.37 -28.30 12.77
N VAL A 79 -8.96 -27.83 11.68
CA VAL A 79 -9.99 -28.49 10.89
C VAL A 79 -9.38 -28.99 9.59
N ARG A 80 -9.01 -30.27 9.60
CA ARG A 80 -8.42 -30.87 8.41
C ARG A 80 -9.44 -31.07 7.29
N GLY A 81 -9.02 -30.72 6.09
CA GLY A 81 -9.75 -31.01 4.87
C GLY A 81 -10.71 -29.89 4.47
N ASN A 82 -10.37 -28.65 4.78
CA ASN A 82 -11.18 -27.49 4.42
C ASN A 82 -11.16 -27.20 2.91
N ASP A 83 -12.28 -26.67 2.41
CA ASP A 83 -12.45 -26.14 1.05
C ASP A 83 -12.09 -24.64 0.97
N VAL A 84 -11.68 -24.07 2.11
CA VAL A 84 -11.17 -22.71 2.26
C VAL A 84 -9.93 -22.79 3.13
N VAL A 85 -8.82 -22.21 2.67
CA VAL A 85 -7.57 -22.10 3.44
C VAL A 85 -7.22 -20.63 3.52
N GLU A 86 -7.14 -20.09 4.73
CA GLU A 86 -6.89 -18.67 4.97
C GLU A 86 -5.52 -18.46 5.64
N ILE A 87 -4.59 -17.86 4.88
CA ILE A 87 -3.26 -17.50 5.41
C ILE A 87 -3.24 -16.01 5.69
N VAL A 88 -3.06 -15.69 6.97
CA VAL A 88 -3.11 -14.34 7.53
C VAL A 88 -1.70 -13.90 7.89
N PHE A 89 -1.32 -12.71 7.44
CA PHE A 89 -0.06 -12.08 7.82
C PHE A 89 -0.19 -11.40 9.19
N SER A 90 0.92 -11.27 9.91
CA SER A 90 0.99 -10.56 11.18
C SER A 90 0.62 -9.09 11.02
N ASP A 91 0.03 -8.49 12.06
CA ASP A 91 -0.33 -7.07 12.08
C ASP A 91 0.88 -6.15 11.88
N ASP A 92 2.10 -6.60 12.21
CA ASP A 92 3.34 -5.86 12.02
C ASP A 92 3.81 -5.87 10.56
N LEU A 93 3.62 -6.99 9.84
CA LEU A 93 4.12 -7.13 8.46
C LEU A 93 3.07 -6.71 7.43
N ALA A 94 1.81 -7.09 7.65
CA ALA A 94 0.69 -6.89 6.74
C ALA A 94 0.62 -5.47 6.15
N PRO A 95 0.67 -4.37 6.93
CA PRO A 95 0.49 -3.02 6.39
C PRO A 95 1.71 -2.55 5.58
N THR A 96 2.86 -3.21 5.70
CA THR A 96 4.09 -2.83 4.98
C THR A 96 4.19 -3.44 3.58
N ILE A 97 3.40 -4.46 3.27
CA ILE A 97 3.49 -5.23 2.02
C ILE A 97 2.91 -4.42 0.86
N VAL A 98 3.70 -4.17 -0.18
CA VAL A 98 3.30 -3.43 -1.39
C VAL A 98 3.25 -4.29 -2.65
N SER A 99 3.70 -5.54 -2.56
CA SER A 99 3.72 -6.51 -3.66
C SER A 99 3.71 -7.92 -3.10
N PHE A 100 3.04 -8.84 -3.79
CA PHE A 100 2.93 -10.24 -3.41
C PHE A 100 2.97 -11.13 -4.66
N ASN A 101 3.77 -12.18 -4.61
CA ASN A 101 3.86 -13.21 -5.64
C ASN A 101 3.88 -14.58 -4.95
N ILE A 102 3.29 -15.57 -5.60
CA ILE A 102 3.21 -16.94 -5.10
C ILE A 102 3.09 -17.93 -6.26
N ASP A 103 3.80 -19.04 -6.12
CA ASP A 103 3.71 -20.19 -7.00
C ASP A 103 2.82 -21.25 -6.36
N ILE A 104 1.87 -21.80 -7.13
CA ILE A 104 0.85 -22.71 -6.59
C ILE A 104 0.77 -23.98 -7.42
N ALA A 105 0.90 -25.12 -6.74
CA ALA A 105 0.68 -26.43 -7.34
C ALA A 105 -0.50 -27.11 -6.65
N THR A 106 -1.52 -27.44 -7.42
CA THR A 106 -2.73 -28.07 -6.87
C THR A 106 -3.19 -29.29 -7.67
N TYR A 107 -3.94 -30.15 -6.99
CA TYR A 107 -4.72 -31.26 -7.56
C TYR A 107 -6.19 -30.89 -7.81
N ILE A 108 -6.57 -29.63 -7.63
CA ILE A 108 -7.96 -29.19 -7.59
C ILE A 108 -8.27 -28.43 -8.87
N ASP A 109 -9.37 -28.79 -9.54
CA ASP A 109 -9.88 -27.98 -10.66
C ASP A 109 -10.80 -26.90 -10.11
N GLY A 110 -10.74 -25.69 -10.67
CA GLY A 110 -11.65 -24.61 -10.30
C GLY A 110 -11.40 -24.02 -8.91
N MET A 111 -10.19 -24.21 -8.35
CA MET A 111 -9.73 -23.48 -7.18
C MET A 111 -9.47 -22.02 -7.56
N THR A 112 -9.72 -21.11 -6.62
CA THR A 112 -9.42 -19.68 -6.78
C THR A 112 -8.47 -19.21 -5.69
N LEU A 113 -7.55 -18.31 -6.05
CA LEU A 113 -6.76 -17.49 -5.15
C LEU A 113 -7.47 -16.15 -4.97
N GLN A 114 -7.61 -15.71 -3.73
CA GLN A 114 -8.08 -14.38 -3.36
C GLN A 114 -7.02 -13.69 -2.50
N VAL A 115 -6.78 -12.41 -2.73
CA VAL A 115 -5.85 -11.60 -1.91
C VAL A 115 -6.61 -10.41 -1.37
N PHE A 116 -6.37 -10.10 -0.09
CA PHE A 116 -7.02 -9.01 0.63
C PHE A 116 -5.97 -8.01 1.11
N ASP A 117 -6.26 -6.72 0.92
CA ASP A 117 -5.43 -5.62 1.45
C ASP A 117 -5.56 -5.49 2.99
N ALA A 118 -4.87 -4.51 3.57
CA ALA A 118 -4.89 -4.29 5.02
C ALA A 118 -6.30 -3.94 5.55
N GLU A 119 -7.13 -3.29 4.73
CA GLU A 119 -8.51 -2.90 5.04
C GLU A 119 -9.53 -4.03 4.83
N GLY A 120 -9.06 -5.20 4.38
CA GLY A 120 -9.88 -6.37 4.13
C GLY A 120 -10.73 -6.30 2.85
N GLN A 121 -10.41 -5.40 1.92
CA GLN A 121 -10.96 -5.42 0.57
C GLN A 121 -10.23 -6.47 -0.26
N LYS A 122 -10.99 -7.16 -1.10
CA LYS A 122 -10.42 -8.15 -2.02
C LYS A 122 -9.84 -7.43 -3.24
N VAL A 123 -8.51 -7.47 -3.35
CA VAL A 123 -7.73 -6.81 -4.40
C VAL A 123 -7.35 -7.77 -5.54
N LEU A 124 -7.40 -9.08 -5.31
CA LEU A 124 -7.20 -10.11 -6.33
C LEU A 124 -8.25 -11.21 -6.20
N GLU A 125 -8.75 -11.71 -7.33
CA GLU A 125 -9.46 -12.99 -7.43
C GLU A 125 -9.13 -13.64 -8.78
N GLU A 126 -8.38 -14.74 -8.74
CA GLU A 126 -7.93 -15.46 -9.92
C GLU A 126 -8.18 -16.97 -9.79
N GLY A 127 -8.44 -17.63 -10.92
CA GLY A 127 -8.51 -19.08 -10.96
C GLY A 127 -7.11 -19.68 -11.01
N VAL A 128 -6.89 -20.73 -10.22
CA VAL A 128 -5.62 -21.47 -10.18
C VAL A 128 -5.70 -22.68 -11.11
N VAL A 129 -4.70 -22.82 -11.98
CA VAL A 129 -4.57 -23.94 -12.90
C VAL A 129 -4.03 -25.17 -12.16
N ARG A 130 -4.70 -26.32 -12.34
CA ARG A 130 -4.20 -27.61 -11.84
C ARG A 130 -2.89 -27.97 -12.56
N THR A 131 -1.80 -28.03 -11.81
CA THR A 131 -0.49 -28.47 -12.31
C THR A 131 -0.10 -29.88 -11.88
N ASN A 132 -0.62 -30.38 -10.75
CA ASN A 132 -0.15 -31.60 -10.07
C ASN A 132 1.36 -31.58 -9.72
N GLY A 133 1.98 -30.41 -9.61
CA GLY A 133 3.42 -30.23 -9.80
C GLY A 133 4.25 -29.85 -8.58
N ALA A 134 4.27 -30.66 -7.53
CA ALA A 134 5.14 -30.46 -6.37
C ALA A 134 6.05 -31.67 -6.04
N TYR A 135 6.25 -32.61 -6.98
CA TYR A 135 6.99 -33.87 -6.72
C TYR A 135 8.36 -33.93 -7.39
N SER A 136 8.79 -32.82 -7.98
CA SER A 136 10.09 -32.65 -8.60
C SER A 136 10.69 -31.35 -8.09
N ASP A 137 12.01 -31.26 -8.16
CA ASP A 137 12.78 -30.04 -7.97
C ASP A 137 13.49 -29.75 -9.32
N PRO A 138 13.12 -28.69 -10.06
CA PRO A 138 12.02 -27.77 -9.74
C PRO A 138 10.64 -28.42 -9.97
N GLY A 139 9.63 -27.92 -9.28
CA GLY A 139 8.23 -28.27 -9.44
C GLY A 139 7.61 -27.68 -10.71
N VAL A 140 6.30 -27.83 -10.84
CA VAL A 140 5.49 -27.22 -11.90
C VAL A 140 4.36 -26.47 -11.22
N TYR A 141 4.45 -25.15 -11.27
CA TYR A 141 3.56 -24.26 -10.53
C TYR A 141 2.80 -23.32 -11.48
N ASP A 142 1.61 -22.93 -11.06
CA ASP A 142 0.87 -21.79 -11.61
C ASP A 142 1.28 -20.53 -10.84
N HIS A 143 1.60 -19.46 -11.54
CA HIS A 143 2.24 -18.28 -10.95
C HIS A 143 1.21 -17.16 -10.84
N HIS A 144 1.11 -16.56 -9.65
CA HIS A 144 0.18 -15.48 -9.37
C HIS A 144 0.90 -14.33 -8.68
N GLY A 145 0.41 -13.11 -8.88
CA GLY A 145 0.97 -11.96 -8.20
C GLY A 145 0.17 -10.69 -8.40
N ILE A 146 0.40 -9.76 -7.48
CA ILE A 146 -0.19 -8.42 -7.47
C ILE A 146 0.86 -7.44 -6.93
N SER A 147 0.84 -6.21 -7.44
CA SER A 147 1.73 -5.12 -7.04
C SER A 147 0.93 -3.85 -6.81
N GLU A 148 1.55 -2.87 -6.17
CA GLU A 148 0.93 -1.56 -5.90
C GLU A 148 -0.29 -1.69 -4.96
N ILE A 149 -0.19 -2.58 -3.97
CA ILE A 149 -1.21 -2.77 -2.93
C ILE A 149 -0.86 -1.97 -1.67
N ALA A 150 -1.87 -1.49 -0.95
CA ALA A 150 -1.72 -0.81 0.33
C ALA A 150 -1.82 -1.84 1.47
N GLY A 151 -0.73 -2.58 1.68
CA GLY A 151 -0.72 -3.70 2.62
C GLY A 151 -1.41 -4.95 2.09
N LEU A 152 -1.19 -6.07 2.78
CA LEU A 152 -1.76 -7.37 2.49
C LEU A 152 -2.06 -8.09 3.81
N SER A 153 -3.34 -8.16 4.18
CA SER A 153 -3.76 -8.83 5.43
C SER A 153 -3.75 -10.35 5.31
N LYS A 154 -4.25 -10.89 4.18
CA LYS A 154 -4.33 -12.32 3.95
C LYS A 154 -4.42 -12.70 2.48
N PHE A 155 -4.09 -13.95 2.20
CA PHE A 155 -4.52 -14.63 0.98
C PHE A 155 -5.35 -15.87 1.33
N VAL A 156 -6.32 -16.17 0.46
CA VAL A 156 -7.31 -17.21 0.70
C VAL A 156 -7.42 -18.08 -0.54
N PHE A 157 -7.30 -19.39 -0.36
CA PHE A 157 -7.70 -20.35 -1.38
C PHE A 157 -9.14 -20.78 -1.14
N VAL A 158 -9.94 -20.78 -2.20
CA VAL A 158 -11.35 -21.22 -2.13
C VAL A 158 -11.62 -22.23 -3.23
N THR A 159 -12.34 -23.30 -2.89
CA THR A 159 -12.86 -24.27 -3.86
C THR A 159 -14.30 -24.66 -3.53
N THR A 160 -15.00 -25.22 -4.51
CA THR A 160 -16.31 -25.87 -4.34
C THR A 160 -16.22 -27.39 -4.42
N GLY A 161 -14.99 -27.91 -4.59
CA GLY A 161 -14.67 -29.31 -4.85
C GLY A 161 -13.94 -29.99 -3.68
N PRO A 162 -12.90 -30.81 -3.94
CA PRO A 162 -12.19 -31.54 -2.89
C PRO A 162 -11.38 -30.60 -1.96
N GLN A 163 -11.04 -31.10 -0.76
CA GLN A 163 -10.25 -30.38 0.24
C GLN A 163 -8.94 -29.79 -0.32
N ILE A 164 -8.66 -28.53 0.02
CA ILE A 164 -7.46 -27.77 -0.37
C ILE A 164 -6.25 -28.27 0.41
N GLU A 165 -6.41 -28.42 1.72
CA GLU A 165 -5.33 -28.84 2.60
C GLU A 165 -4.81 -30.23 2.24
N GLY A 166 -3.50 -30.30 2.10
CA GLY A 166 -2.79 -31.50 1.66
C GLY A 166 -2.93 -31.84 0.17
N ASN A 167 -3.69 -31.06 -0.61
CA ASN A 167 -3.81 -31.16 -2.07
C ASN A 167 -3.33 -29.92 -2.83
N THR A 168 -2.99 -28.85 -2.12
CA THR A 168 -2.33 -27.66 -2.65
C THR A 168 -0.99 -27.44 -1.95
N SER A 169 0.03 -27.19 -2.75
CA SER A 169 1.36 -26.79 -2.33
C SER A 169 1.61 -25.36 -2.81
N ILE A 170 2.31 -24.58 -2.00
CA ILE A 170 2.79 -23.25 -2.35
C ILE A 170 4.31 -23.23 -2.44
N ASP A 171 4.85 -22.37 -3.28
CA ASP A 171 6.27 -22.15 -3.43
C ASP A 171 6.57 -20.67 -3.79
N ASN A 172 7.83 -20.26 -3.69
CA ASN A 172 8.34 -18.93 -4.06
C ASN A 172 7.46 -17.77 -3.57
N VAL A 173 7.04 -17.84 -2.31
CA VAL A 173 6.27 -16.75 -1.70
C VAL A 173 7.18 -15.55 -1.59
N LYS A 174 6.86 -14.49 -2.31
CA LYS A 174 7.65 -13.26 -2.34
C LYS A 174 6.79 -12.07 -2.00
N VAL A 175 7.26 -11.28 -1.04
CA VAL A 175 6.70 -9.94 -0.76
C VAL A 175 7.76 -8.86 -0.94
N GLU A 176 7.32 -7.69 -1.40
CA GLU A 176 8.12 -6.47 -1.32
C GLU A 176 7.45 -5.54 -0.31
N THR A 177 8.24 -4.93 0.57
CA THR A 177 7.77 -4.02 1.60
C THR A 177 8.23 -2.59 1.34
N CYS A 178 7.53 -1.60 1.86
CA CYS A 178 7.90 -0.18 1.75
C CYS A 178 8.94 0.29 2.79
N GLY A 179 9.80 -0.60 3.31
CA GLY A 179 10.77 -0.30 4.38
C GLY A 179 11.46 1.07 4.28
N GLY A 180 11.76 1.70 5.42
CA GLY A 180 12.06 3.13 5.44
C GLY A 180 12.45 3.65 6.82
N PRO A 181 12.89 4.92 6.94
CA PRO A 181 12.79 5.64 8.20
C PRO A 181 11.34 5.64 8.70
N ASN A 182 11.17 5.83 10.00
CA ASN A 182 9.89 6.09 10.64
C ASN A 182 10.16 7.30 11.55
N ALA A 183 9.70 8.47 11.12
CA ALA A 183 10.08 9.75 11.71
C ALA A 183 9.26 10.10 12.96
N ASP A 184 8.03 9.61 13.04
CA ASP A 184 7.05 9.98 14.05
C ASP A 184 6.87 8.91 15.15
N GLY A 185 7.33 7.69 14.89
CA GLY A 185 7.43 6.58 15.83
C GLY A 185 6.21 5.66 15.86
N ASP A 186 5.36 5.67 14.83
CA ASP A 186 4.18 4.80 14.71
C ASP A 186 4.56 3.37 14.22
N ASN A 187 3.61 2.55 13.79
CA ASN A 187 3.90 1.19 13.31
C ASN A 187 4.27 1.09 11.81
N LEU A 188 4.38 2.20 11.08
CA LEU A 188 4.65 2.21 9.64
C LEU A 188 5.91 2.98 9.27
N PRO A 189 6.67 2.53 8.27
CA PRO A 189 7.72 3.35 7.68
C PRO A 189 7.14 4.55 6.91
N ASP A 190 7.85 5.69 6.89
CA ASP A 190 7.50 6.94 6.20
C ASP A 190 7.05 6.76 4.74
N ALA A 191 7.46 5.67 4.09
CA ALA A 191 7.12 5.39 2.69
C ALA A 191 5.78 4.65 2.50
N CYS A 192 5.20 4.10 3.57
CA CYS A 192 3.82 3.59 3.60
C CYS A 192 2.88 4.45 4.46
N ASP A 193 3.43 5.36 5.27
CA ASP A 193 2.67 6.17 6.18
C ASP A 193 1.97 7.34 5.44
N ASN A 194 0.65 7.44 5.57
CA ASN A 194 -0.14 8.54 5.02
C ASN A 194 -0.02 9.84 5.84
N CYS A 195 0.65 9.80 7.00
CA CYS A 195 1.04 10.96 7.81
C CYS A 195 2.48 10.84 8.38
N PRO A 196 3.55 10.92 7.55
CA PRO A 196 4.95 10.64 7.94
C PRO A 196 5.57 11.47 9.09
N ASN A 197 4.83 12.42 9.66
CA ASN A 197 5.30 13.27 10.75
C ASN A 197 4.32 13.32 11.94
N ASP A 198 3.16 12.67 11.86
CA ASP A 198 2.07 12.76 12.83
C ASP A 198 1.51 11.35 13.11
N PRO A 199 1.82 10.75 14.29
CA PRO A 199 1.55 9.33 14.54
C PRO A 199 0.09 8.94 14.40
N ASN A 200 -0.18 7.96 13.53
CA ASN A 200 -1.51 7.40 13.28
C ASN A 200 -1.44 5.90 12.90
N ASP A 201 -1.26 5.05 13.91
CA ASP A 201 -1.21 3.58 13.75
C ASP A 201 -2.39 2.96 12.97
N ASP A 202 -3.56 3.62 12.92
CA ASP A 202 -4.75 3.13 12.22
C ASP A 202 -4.83 3.57 10.75
N GLN A 203 -3.91 4.44 10.32
CA GLN A 203 -3.82 4.99 8.97
C GLN A 203 -5.16 5.48 8.41
N SER A 204 -6.06 5.96 9.28
CA SER A 204 -7.39 6.40 8.87
C SER A 204 -7.29 7.52 7.83
N ASP A 205 -7.93 7.34 6.68
CA ASP A 205 -8.10 8.32 5.60
C ASP A 205 -9.56 8.21 5.14
N GLN A 206 -10.42 9.09 5.66
CA GLN A 206 -11.87 8.97 5.47
C GLN A 206 -12.36 9.35 4.07
N ASP A 207 -11.62 10.18 3.35
CA ASP A 207 -12.04 10.70 2.05
C ASP A 207 -11.23 10.13 0.86
N LEU A 208 -10.17 9.39 1.18
CA LEU A 208 -9.33 8.60 0.28
C LEU A 208 -8.51 9.47 -0.67
N ASP A 209 -8.00 10.61 -0.18
CA ASP A 209 -7.14 11.50 -0.93
C ASP A 209 -5.62 11.19 -0.77
N GLY A 210 -5.28 10.30 0.17
CA GLY A 210 -3.94 9.84 0.48
C GLY A 210 -3.26 10.58 1.63
N LEU A 211 -3.92 11.53 2.28
CA LEU A 211 -3.50 12.14 3.54
C LEU A 211 -4.31 11.54 4.69
N GLY A 212 -3.63 11.06 5.74
CA GLY A 212 -4.34 10.52 6.90
C GLY A 212 -5.07 11.61 7.69
N ASP A 213 -6.17 11.24 8.34
CA ASP A 213 -7.01 12.09 9.19
C ASP A 213 -6.21 12.85 10.27
N ALA A 214 -5.04 12.34 10.66
CA ALA A 214 -4.16 12.93 11.67
C ALA A 214 -3.41 14.17 11.17
N CYS A 215 -3.03 14.18 9.88
CA CYS A 215 -2.30 15.25 9.22
C CYS A 215 -3.14 16.01 8.19
N ASP A 216 -4.36 15.54 7.91
CA ASP A 216 -5.31 16.23 7.05
C ASP A 216 -6.08 17.33 7.82
N CYS A 217 -6.09 18.52 7.23
CA CYS A 217 -6.79 19.69 7.76
C CYS A 217 -8.28 19.72 7.39
N ALA A 218 -8.71 18.88 6.44
CA ALA A 218 -10.08 18.69 6.00
C ALA A 218 -10.44 17.19 5.79
N PRO A 219 -10.50 16.35 6.86
CA PRO A 219 -10.63 14.87 6.81
C PRO A 219 -11.88 14.25 6.15
N GLN A 220 -12.66 15.02 5.41
CA GLN A 220 -13.89 14.61 4.75
C GLN A 220 -14.05 15.21 3.34
N ASP A 221 -13.02 15.88 2.82
CA ASP A 221 -13.03 16.58 1.53
C ASP A 221 -11.86 16.19 0.61
N ASN A 222 -12.08 15.09 -0.12
CA ASN A 222 -11.13 14.59 -1.13
C ASN A 222 -10.92 15.49 -2.37
N THR A 223 -11.50 16.69 -2.38
CA THR A 223 -11.25 17.68 -3.44
C THR A 223 -10.19 18.70 -3.06
N GLU A 224 -9.62 18.61 -1.86
CA GLU A 224 -8.52 19.44 -1.38
C GLU A 224 -7.20 18.65 -1.11
N PRO A 225 -6.68 17.84 -2.05
CA PRO A 225 -5.40 17.17 -1.85
C PRO A 225 -4.27 18.21 -1.89
N GLY A 226 -3.76 18.56 -0.71
CA GLY A 226 -2.62 19.45 -0.53
C GLY A 226 -2.99 20.91 -0.33
N GLU A 227 -2.82 21.35 0.92
CA GLU A 227 -2.81 22.72 1.42
C GLU A 227 -2.38 23.79 0.37
N ASP A 228 -3.36 24.54 -0.16
CA ASP A 228 -3.10 25.86 -0.77
C ASP A 228 -3.13 27.00 0.27
N GLY A 229 -3.17 26.63 1.56
CA GLY A 229 -2.84 27.49 2.68
C GLY A 229 -4.01 28.09 3.45
N THR A 230 -5.21 27.49 3.43
CA THR A 230 -6.35 27.99 4.23
C THR A 230 -7.17 26.91 4.94
N CYS A 231 -6.64 26.32 6.01
CA CYS A 231 -7.46 25.55 6.96
C CYS A 231 -8.40 26.50 7.75
N ILE A 232 -9.72 26.30 7.62
CA ILE A 232 -10.78 27.15 8.20
C ILE A 232 -10.99 26.92 9.72
N SER A 233 -10.36 25.93 10.35
CA SER A 233 -10.67 25.54 11.74
C SER A 233 -9.81 26.20 12.83
N CYS A 234 -8.64 26.78 12.51
CA CYS A 234 -7.78 27.49 13.48
C CYS A 234 -8.09 29.00 13.63
N GLY A 235 -9.22 29.47 13.10
CA GLY A 235 -9.86 30.71 13.58
C GLY A 235 -9.33 32.02 13.02
N ILE A 236 -8.78 32.04 11.80
CA ILE A 236 -8.52 33.31 11.08
C ILE A 236 -9.49 33.44 9.89
N PRO A 237 -10.25 34.55 9.77
CA PRO A 237 -11.18 34.74 8.65
C PRO A 237 -10.44 35.16 7.38
N VAL A 238 -10.70 34.47 6.28
CA VAL A 238 -10.33 34.93 4.92
C VAL A 238 -11.49 35.76 4.34
N PRO A 239 -11.24 36.88 3.63
CA PRO A 239 -12.31 37.71 3.10
C PRO A 239 -13.03 36.97 1.96
N ALA A 240 -14.36 36.99 1.99
CA ALA A 240 -15.21 36.39 0.97
C ALA A 240 -14.85 36.88 -0.43
N THR A 241 -14.17 36.05 -1.24
CA THR A 241 -14.22 36.17 -2.70
C THR A 241 -13.91 34.83 -3.40
N VAL A 242 -14.84 33.88 -3.33
CA VAL A 242 -15.03 32.93 -4.44
C VAL A 242 -16.52 32.90 -4.77
N THR A 243 -16.92 33.79 -5.68
CA THR A 243 -18.23 33.70 -6.34
C THR A 243 -18.20 32.52 -7.28
N GLY A 244 -18.85 31.42 -6.90
CA GLY A 244 -18.78 30.19 -7.67
C GLY A 244 -19.93 29.20 -7.43
N ARG A 245 -21.17 29.66 -7.21
CA ARG A 245 -22.43 28.95 -7.55
C ARG A 245 -23.63 29.76 -7.05
N ASP A 246 -24.21 30.56 -7.94
CA ASP A 246 -25.64 30.86 -7.92
C ASP A 246 -26.11 30.93 -9.37
N ALA A 247 -26.61 29.79 -9.87
CA ALA A 247 -27.43 29.76 -11.07
C ALA A 247 -28.85 30.21 -10.68
N PRO A 248 -29.40 31.33 -11.21
CA PRO A 248 -30.79 31.65 -10.93
C PRO A 248 -31.70 30.82 -11.84
N ARG A 249 -32.48 29.95 -11.19
CA ARG A 249 -33.75 29.41 -11.70
C ARG A 249 -34.70 30.59 -12.00
N GLY A 250 -35.41 30.51 -13.12
CA GLY A 250 -36.10 31.65 -13.73
C GLY A 250 -37.37 32.19 -13.07
N GLY A 251 -37.95 33.17 -13.77
CA GLY A 251 -39.31 33.69 -13.58
C GLY A 251 -39.35 35.11 -13.01
N GLY A 252 -39.50 36.13 -13.86
CA GLY A 252 -39.71 37.51 -13.43
C GLY A 252 -39.87 38.49 -14.59
N VAL A 253 -41.11 38.73 -15.01
CA VAL A 253 -41.51 39.73 -16.00
C VAL A 253 -41.20 41.13 -15.47
N VAL A 254 -40.43 41.93 -16.21
CA VAL A 254 -40.39 43.39 -16.04
C VAL A 254 -40.56 44.05 -17.40
N LEU A 255 -41.78 44.57 -17.62
CA LEU A 255 -42.11 45.50 -18.71
C LEU A 255 -41.44 46.84 -18.44
N SER A 256 -40.52 47.27 -19.31
CA SER A 256 -40.07 48.66 -19.38
C SER A 256 -40.45 49.26 -20.72
N LEU A 257 -41.41 50.17 -20.66
CA LEU A 257 -41.99 50.96 -21.74
C LEU A 257 -41.01 52.08 -22.13
N SER A 258 -40.49 52.06 -23.36
CA SER A 258 -39.74 53.20 -23.93
C SER A 258 -40.33 53.59 -25.28
N LEU A 259 -40.86 54.81 -25.34
CA LEU A 259 -41.52 55.42 -26.48
C LEU A 259 -40.55 55.76 -27.63
N LEU A 260 -40.97 55.36 -28.84
CA LEU A 260 -40.98 56.11 -30.11
C LEU A 260 -40.00 57.28 -30.30
N PHE A 261 -39.11 57.15 -31.29
CA PHE A 261 -38.96 58.15 -32.36
C PHE A 261 -38.63 57.44 -33.67
N GLY A 262 -39.51 57.60 -34.66
CA GLY A 262 -39.32 57.07 -36.00
C GLY A 262 -38.59 58.06 -36.91
N THR A 263 -37.96 57.53 -37.95
CA THR A 263 -37.92 58.17 -39.27
C THR A 263 -37.73 57.11 -40.35
N LEU A 264 -38.65 57.12 -41.31
CA LEU A 264 -38.57 56.42 -42.59
C LEU A 264 -37.28 56.76 -43.33
N LEU A 265 -36.68 55.76 -44.00
CA LEU A 265 -36.22 55.94 -45.38
C LEU A 265 -36.20 54.58 -46.10
N LEU A 266 -37.12 54.47 -47.05
CA LEU A 266 -37.17 53.47 -48.10
C LEU A 266 -35.85 53.47 -48.89
N ILE A 267 -35.39 52.31 -49.38
CA ILE A 267 -35.26 51.99 -50.82
C ILE A 267 -34.36 50.76 -51.09
N ARG A 268 -35.00 49.79 -51.77
CA ARG A 268 -34.53 48.81 -52.77
C ARG A 268 -33.63 47.61 -52.39
N ARG A 269 -34.32 46.45 -52.40
CA ARG A 269 -33.98 45.23 -53.15
C ARG A 269 -33.04 45.48 -54.35
N ARG A 270 -31.96 44.71 -54.43
CA ARG A 270 -31.57 44.04 -55.68
C ARG A 270 -31.24 42.58 -55.40
N ARG A 271 -31.52 41.80 -56.44
CA ARG A 271 -31.64 40.35 -56.53
C ARG A 271 -30.33 39.62 -56.27
#